data_AF-A0AAU4UCT6-F1
#
_entry.id   AF-A0AAU4UCT6-F1
#
_cell.length_a   1.000
_cell.length_b   1.000
_cell.length_c   1.000
_cell.angle_alpha   90.00
_cell.angle_beta   90.00
_cell.angle_gamma   90.00
#
_symmetry.space_group_name_H-M   'P 1'
#
loop_
_entity.id
_entity.type
_entity.pdbx_description
1 polymer ?
#
loop_
_entity_poly.entity_id
_entity_poly.type
_entity_poly.pdbx_seq_one_letter_code
_entity_poly.pdbx_strand_id
1 'polypeptide(L)'
;MTSRVQLALRVPDLAASVAFYTKLFGTGPAKLRDGYANFAVAEPPLKLVLIEGSADEATRLDHLGVEVESTEAVHAATARLGESGLTTDVENDTTCCYALQDKVWVHGPGQEPWEVYVVKADADSLAKQRGSTCCAGAAEADTAAKEPSVAGGCC
;
A
#
# COMPACT_ATOMS: atom_id res chain seq x y z
N MET A 1 -16.96 9.53 14.47
CA MET A 1 -15.53 9.24 14.28
C MET A 1 -15.44 7.76 13.96
N THR A 2 -15.45 7.42 12.68
CA THR A 2 -15.44 6.01 12.27
C THR A 2 -14.22 5.79 11.40
N SER A 3 -13.11 5.39 12.04
CA SER A 3 -12.00 4.81 11.31
C SER A 3 -12.43 3.48 10.69
N ARG A 4 -11.75 3.06 9.63
CA ARG A 4 -11.98 1.76 9.00
C ARG A 4 -10.69 1.02 8.80
N VAL A 5 -10.79 -0.31 8.82
CA VAL A 5 -9.68 -1.17 8.45
C VAL A 5 -9.41 -1.02 6.95
N GLN A 6 -8.15 -0.95 6.58
CA GLN A 6 -7.69 -1.21 5.23
C GLN A 6 -7.17 -2.63 5.12
N LEU A 7 -7.63 -3.32 4.08
CA LEU A 7 -7.09 -4.60 3.64
C LEU A 7 -6.53 -4.42 2.23
N ALA A 8 -5.20 -4.47 2.09
CA ALA A 8 -4.55 -4.46 0.79
C ALA A 8 -4.14 -5.87 0.40
N LEU A 9 -4.64 -6.33 -0.75
CA LEU A 9 -4.36 -7.65 -1.29
C LEU A 9 -3.62 -7.52 -2.61
N ARG A 10 -2.57 -8.33 -2.77
CA ARG A 10 -1.98 -8.59 -4.07
C ARG A 10 -2.72 -9.73 -4.74
N VAL A 11 -3.28 -9.49 -5.92
CA VAL A 11 -4.14 -10.44 -6.64
C VAL A 11 -3.56 -10.78 -8.02
N PRO A 12 -3.62 -12.04 -8.47
CA PRO A 12 -3.07 -12.44 -9.77
C PRO A 12 -3.90 -11.99 -10.97
N ASP A 13 -5.20 -11.74 -10.76
CA ASP A 13 -6.13 -11.26 -11.78
C ASP A 13 -6.99 -10.14 -11.17
N LEU A 14 -6.68 -8.90 -11.52
CA LEU A 14 -7.38 -7.73 -11.00
C LEU A 14 -8.84 -7.69 -11.47
N ALA A 15 -9.11 -8.02 -12.73
CA ALA A 15 -10.45 -7.96 -13.30
C ALA A 15 -11.39 -8.99 -12.65
N ALA A 16 -10.92 -10.22 -12.49
CA ALA A 16 -11.67 -11.27 -11.79
C ALA A 16 -11.90 -10.91 -10.32
N SER A 17 -10.88 -10.35 -9.66
CA SER A 17 -10.98 -9.92 -8.26
C SER A 17 -11.99 -8.78 -8.08
N VAL A 18 -11.96 -7.76 -8.96
CA VAL A 18 -12.95 -6.67 -8.95
C VAL A 18 -14.36 -7.21 -9.13
N ALA A 19 -14.58 -8.13 -10.07
CA ALA A 19 -15.88 -8.76 -10.28
C ALA A 19 -16.35 -9.56 -9.04
N PHE A 20 -15.44 -10.27 -8.38
CA PHE A 20 -15.73 -11.01 -7.16
C PHE A 20 -16.13 -10.08 -6.00
N TYR A 21 -15.29 -9.09 -5.68
CA TYR A 21 -15.54 -8.18 -4.55
C TYR A 21 -16.73 -7.26 -4.76
N THR A 22 -17.04 -6.92 -6.03
CA THR A 22 -18.29 -6.22 -6.35
C THR A 22 -19.52 -7.02 -5.95
N LYS A 23 -19.51 -8.35 -6.17
CA LYS A 23 -20.61 -9.23 -5.74
C LYS A 23 -20.63 -9.41 -4.23
N LEU A 24 -19.46 -9.59 -3.61
CA LEU A 24 -19.35 -9.83 -2.17
C LEU A 24 -19.87 -8.65 -1.35
N PHE A 25 -19.53 -7.42 -1.73
CA PHE A 25 -19.90 -6.21 -0.98
C PHE A 25 -21.12 -5.48 -1.56
N GLY A 26 -21.67 -5.94 -2.69
CA GLY A 26 -22.82 -5.31 -3.33
C GLY A 26 -22.57 -3.88 -3.83
N THR A 27 -21.30 -3.50 -4.04
CA THR A 27 -20.90 -2.16 -4.49
C THR A 27 -19.69 -2.25 -5.42
N GLY A 28 -19.61 -1.35 -6.40
CA GLY A 28 -18.48 -1.28 -7.31
C GLY A 28 -17.22 -0.66 -6.68
N PRO A 29 -16.06 -0.71 -7.37
CA PRO A 29 -14.86 -0.04 -6.91
C PRO A 29 -15.09 1.48 -6.89
N ALA A 30 -14.60 2.14 -5.84
CA ALA A 30 -14.57 3.59 -5.75
C ALA A 30 -13.51 4.20 -6.69
N LYS A 31 -12.42 3.47 -6.95
CA LYS A 31 -11.38 3.84 -7.91
C LYS A 31 -10.89 2.59 -8.64
N LEU A 32 -10.76 2.68 -9.96
CA LEU A 32 -10.19 1.65 -10.82
C LEU A 32 -9.17 2.29 -11.77
N ARG A 33 -7.97 1.71 -11.84
CA ARG A 33 -6.83 2.11 -12.67
C ARG A 33 -6.10 0.85 -13.16
N ASP A 34 -5.15 1.04 -14.06
CA ASP A 34 -4.27 -0.05 -14.49
C ASP A 34 -3.49 -0.60 -13.28
N GLY A 35 -3.53 -1.91 -13.09
CA GLY A 35 -2.89 -2.60 -11.95
C GLY A 35 -3.43 -2.27 -10.54
N TYR A 36 -4.52 -1.49 -10.41
CA TYR A 36 -5.01 -1.03 -9.10
C TYR A 36 -6.54 -0.83 -9.04
N ALA A 37 -7.16 -1.31 -7.97
CA ALA A 37 -8.54 -0.94 -7.63
C ALA A 37 -8.69 -0.72 -6.11
N ASN A 38 -9.64 0.12 -5.71
CA ASN A 38 -10.08 0.14 -4.32
C ASN A 38 -11.60 0.24 -4.19
N PHE A 39 -12.12 -0.26 -3.07
CA PHE A 39 -13.51 -0.19 -2.66
C PHE A 39 -13.60 0.58 -1.35
N ALA A 40 -14.62 1.42 -1.23
CA ALA A 40 -15.03 2.03 0.02
C ALA A 40 -16.35 1.40 0.45
N VAL A 41 -16.29 0.39 1.32
CA VAL A 41 -17.45 -0.33 1.83
C VAL A 41 -17.94 0.38 3.09
N ALA A 42 -19.23 0.70 3.14
CA ALA A 42 -19.83 1.40 4.26
C ALA A 42 -20.13 0.48 5.44
N GLU A 43 -20.68 -0.71 5.17
CA GLU A 43 -21.04 -1.70 6.18
C GLU A 43 -20.71 -3.12 5.70
N PRO A 44 -19.73 -3.80 6.33
CA PRO A 44 -18.84 -3.29 7.39
C PRO A 44 -17.92 -2.17 6.87
N PRO A 45 -17.53 -1.18 7.71
CA PRO A 45 -16.57 -0.15 7.32
C PRO A 45 -15.23 -0.77 6.91
N LEU A 46 -14.93 -0.72 5.61
CA LEU A 46 -13.73 -1.35 5.04
C LEU A 46 -13.22 -0.53 3.85
N LYS A 47 -11.92 -0.30 3.84
CA LYS A 47 -11.16 0.11 2.67
C LYS A 47 -10.48 -1.14 2.08
N LEU A 48 -11.03 -1.70 1.01
CA LEU A 48 -10.37 -2.80 0.30
C LEU A 48 -9.51 -2.21 -0.81
N VAL A 49 -8.25 -2.60 -0.87
CA VAL A 49 -7.30 -2.24 -1.93
C VAL A 49 -6.85 -3.52 -2.63
N LEU A 50 -6.92 -3.52 -3.96
CA LEU A 50 -6.46 -4.60 -4.82
C LEU A 50 -5.30 -4.09 -5.66
N ILE A 51 -4.18 -4.77 -5.56
CA ILE A 51 -2.95 -4.47 -6.31
C ILE A 51 -2.69 -5.67 -7.22
N GLU A 52 -2.51 -5.43 -8.50
CA GLU A 52 -2.21 -6.50 -9.45
C GLU A 52 -0.80 -7.06 -9.18
N GLY A 53 -0.73 -8.38 -9.02
CA GLY A 53 0.50 -9.15 -8.92
C GLY A 53 0.78 -9.94 -10.20
N SER A 54 1.63 -10.95 -10.10
CA SER A 54 1.90 -11.86 -11.22
C SER A 54 0.82 -12.93 -11.32
N ALA A 55 0.46 -13.32 -12.54
CA ALA A 55 -0.63 -14.25 -12.81
C ALA A 55 -0.41 -15.67 -12.25
N ASP A 56 0.83 -16.03 -11.92
CA ASP A 56 1.25 -17.31 -11.35
C ASP A 56 1.24 -17.34 -9.81
N GLU A 57 1.01 -16.20 -9.15
CA GLU A 57 0.94 -16.12 -7.69
C GLU A 57 -0.47 -16.34 -7.16
N ALA A 58 -0.60 -16.94 -5.97
CA ALA A 58 -1.87 -16.90 -5.25
C ALA A 58 -2.10 -15.51 -4.63
N THR A 59 -3.38 -15.13 -4.43
CA THR A 59 -3.71 -13.91 -3.68
C THR A 59 -3.06 -13.94 -2.30
N ARG A 60 -2.41 -12.84 -1.91
CA ARG A 60 -1.72 -12.71 -0.63
C ARG A 60 -1.92 -11.33 -0.02
N LEU A 61 -1.70 -11.25 1.29
CA LEU A 61 -1.65 -9.98 1.99
C LEU A 61 -0.50 -9.14 1.43
N ASP A 62 -0.79 -7.89 1.09
CA ASP A 62 0.22 -6.90 0.74
C ASP A 62 0.56 -6.06 1.98
N HIS A 63 -0.44 -5.39 2.55
CA HIS A 63 -0.34 -4.68 3.82
C HIS A 63 -1.71 -4.46 4.47
N LEU A 64 -1.69 -4.03 5.72
CA LEU A 64 -2.88 -3.67 6.50
C LEU A 64 -2.85 -2.18 6.83
N GLY A 65 -4.00 -1.63 7.17
CA GLY A 65 -4.02 -0.28 7.69
C GLY A 65 -5.25 0.11 8.48
N VAL A 66 -5.20 1.30 9.04
CA VAL A 66 -6.31 1.99 9.67
C VAL A 66 -6.43 3.37 9.03
N GLU A 67 -7.46 3.55 8.22
CA GLU A 67 -7.79 4.84 7.63
C GLU A 67 -8.50 5.69 8.70
N VAL A 68 -7.92 6.85 9.02
CA VAL A 68 -8.42 7.82 10.01
C VAL A 68 -8.88 9.11 9.34
N GLU A 69 -9.61 9.94 10.08
CA GLU A 69 -10.31 11.11 9.54
C GLU A 69 -9.42 12.36 9.38
N SER A 70 -8.24 12.40 10.02
CA SER A 70 -7.40 13.60 10.01
C SER A 70 -5.90 13.34 10.23
N THR A 71 -5.07 14.31 9.84
CA THR A 71 -3.63 14.32 10.08
C THR A 71 -3.31 14.30 11.58
N GLU A 72 -4.09 14.99 12.40
CA GLU A 72 -3.92 15.00 13.86
C GLU A 72 -4.12 13.59 14.45
N ALA A 73 -5.05 12.80 13.89
CA ALA A 73 -5.23 11.42 14.29
C ALA A 73 -4.03 10.53 13.92
N VAL A 74 -3.40 10.77 12.76
CA VAL A 74 -2.14 10.11 12.38
C VAL A 74 -1.03 10.49 13.36
N HIS A 75 -0.83 11.78 13.66
CA HIS A 75 0.17 12.23 14.61
C HIS A 75 -0.03 11.64 16.01
N ALA A 76 -1.28 11.58 16.49
CA ALA A 76 -1.61 10.96 17.77
C ALA A 76 -1.29 9.45 17.77
N ALA A 77 -1.55 8.76 16.65
CA ALA A 77 -1.18 7.35 16.50
C ALA A 77 0.35 7.17 16.51
N THR A 78 1.10 8.01 15.76
CA THR A 78 2.56 8.01 15.75
C THR A 78 3.15 8.15 17.15
N ALA A 79 2.71 9.15 17.90
CA ALA A 79 3.19 9.40 19.26
C ALA A 79 2.93 8.17 20.16
N ARG A 80 1.69 7.68 20.19
CA ARG A 80 1.31 6.50 20.98
C ARG A 80 2.12 5.26 20.62
N LEU A 81 2.32 4.99 19.33
CA LEU A 81 3.07 3.81 18.86
C LEU A 81 4.55 3.91 19.26
N GLY A 82 5.16 5.09 19.08
CA GLY A 82 6.54 5.35 19.50
C GLY A 82 6.74 5.25 21.02
N GLU A 83 5.83 5.83 21.81
CA GLU A 83 5.82 5.72 23.28
C GLU A 83 5.67 4.28 23.77
N SER A 84 5.01 3.43 22.96
CA SER A 84 4.86 1.99 23.22
C SER A 84 6.09 1.16 22.82
N GLY A 85 7.15 1.80 22.30
CA GLY A 85 8.40 1.15 21.91
C GLY A 85 8.38 0.50 20.53
N LEU A 86 7.38 0.81 19.70
CA LEU A 86 7.35 0.34 18.31
C LEU A 86 8.23 1.24 17.43
N THR A 87 9.02 0.62 16.55
CA THR A 87 9.73 1.35 15.50
C THR A 87 8.71 1.90 14.52
N THR A 88 8.72 3.22 14.34
CA THR A 88 7.76 3.94 13.49
C THR A 88 8.49 4.61 12.33
N ASP A 89 7.97 4.43 11.11
CA ASP A 89 8.42 5.15 9.92
C ASP A 89 7.33 6.13 9.50
N VAL A 90 7.61 7.43 9.59
CA VAL A 90 6.64 8.50 9.33
C VAL A 90 6.83 9.06 7.93
N GLU A 91 5.75 9.13 7.17
CA GLU A 91 5.68 9.71 5.83
C GLU A 91 4.59 10.81 5.82
N ASN A 92 5.00 12.07 5.66
CA ASN A 92 4.07 13.22 5.60
C ASN A 92 4.02 13.78 4.17
N ASP A 93 2.83 14.23 3.76
CA ASP A 93 2.55 14.78 2.43
C ASP A 93 3.04 13.88 1.28
N THR A 94 2.96 12.57 1.49
CA THR A 94 3.40 11.59 0.49
C THR A 94 2.29 11.33 -0.50
N THR A 95 2.59 11.49 -1.79
CA THR A 95 1.70 10.95 -2.83
C THR A 95 1.96 9.46 -2.95
N CYS A 96 0.94 8.63 -2.74
CA CYS A 96 1.01 7.20 -2.95
C CYS A 96 -0.34 6.66 -3.45
N CYS A 97 -0.29 5.75 -4.44
CA CYS A 97 -1.48 5.11 -5.00
C CYS A 97 -2.62 6.09 -5.37
N TYR A 98 -2.28 7.20 -6.05
CA TYR A 98 -3.23 8.23 -6.48
C TYR A 98 -3.91 9.01 -5.34
N ALA A 99 -3.22 9.18 -4.21
CA ALA A 99 -3.69 10.00 -3.09
C ALA A 99 -2.53 10.73 -2.39
N LEU A 100 -2.76 11.95 -1.92
CA LEU A 100 -1.90 12.65 -0.98
C LEU A 100 -2.25 12.19 0.43
N GLN A 101 -1.26 11.74 1.20
CA GLN A 101 -1.48 11.10 2.50
C GLN A 101 -0.43 11.53 3.53
N ASP A 102 -0.86 11.58 4.79
CA ASP A 102 0.03 11.47 5.94
C ASP A 102 -0.13 10.06 6.49
N LYS A 103 0.98 9.38 6.82
CA LYS A 103 0.97 8.00 7.32
C LYS A 103 2.11 7.71 8.27
N VAL A 104 1.88 6.73 9.14
CA VAL A 104 2.92 6.09 9.96
C VAL A 104 2.86 4.59 9.78
N TRP A 105 4.02 3.97 9.56
CA TRP A 105 4.18 2.54 9.44
C TRP A 105 4.73 1.91 10.72
N VAL A 106 4.26 0.70 11.00
CA VAL A 106 4.85 -0.25 11.96
C VAL A 106 4.79 -1.65 11.36
N HIS A 107 5.59 -2.56 11.90
CA HIS A 107 5.56 -3.97 11.51
C HIS A 107 5.16 -4.82 12.71
N GLY A 108 4.31 -5.82 12.46
CA GLY A 108 4.02 -6.84 13.47
C GLY A 108 5.19 -7.81 13.65
N PRO A 109 5.11 -8.71 14.65
CA PRO A 109 6.15 -9.70 14.90
C PRO A 109 6.41 -10.63 13.71
N GLY A 110 5.40 -10.88 12.87
CA GLY A 110 5.47 -11.65 11.64
C GLY A 110 5.96 -10.86 10.42
N GLN A 111 6.39 -9.62 10.61
CA GLN A 111 6.78 -8.66 9.57
C GLN A 111 5.63 -8.20 8.67
N GLU A 112 4.38 -8.42 9.05
CA GLU A 112 3.24 -7.85 8.34
C GLU A 112 3.21 -6.33 8.54
N PRO A 113 3.20 -5.54 7.45
CA PRO A 113 3.22 -4.07 7.54
C PRO A 113 1.83 -3.53 7.86
N TRP A 114 1.80 -2.54 8.75
CA TRP A 114 0.61 -1.79 9.14
C TRP A 114 0.84 -0.30 8.95
N GLU A 115 -0.10 0.38 8.30
CA GLU A 115 -0.14 1.85 8.26
C GLU A 115 -1.33 2.43 9.04
N VAL A 116 -1.12 3.55 9.73
CA VAL A 116 -2.22 4.44 10.13
C VAL A 116 -2.11 5.70 9.28
N TYR A 117 -3.17 6.04 8.56
CA TYR A 117 -3.08 7.08 7.52
C TYR A 117 -4.37 7.86 7.35
N VAL A 118 -4.25 9.05 6.75
CA VAL A 118 -5.38 9.87 6.27
C VAL A 118 -5.20 10.15 4.77
N VAL A 119 -6.30 10.14 4.01
CA VAL A 119 -6.32 10.66 2.63
C VAL A 119 -6.66 12.14 2.68
N LYS A 120 -5.74 13.00 2.20
CA LYS A 120 -5.90 14.46 2.17
C LYS A 120 -6.47 14.95 0.85
N ALA A 121 -6.08 14.30 -0.25
CA ALA A 121 -6.57 14.58 -1.59
C ALA A 121 -6.38 13.38 -2.52
N ASP A 122 -7.15 13.30 -3.60
CA ASP A 122 -6.82 12.43 -4.73
C ASP A 122 -5.64 13.02 -5.52
N ALA A 123 -4.81 12.15 -6.11
CA ALA A 123 -3.72 12.51 -7.00
C ALA A 123 -3.89 11.80 -8.34
N ASP A 124 -3.59 12.49 -9.45
CA ASP A 124 -3.79 11.95 -10.80
C ASP A 124 -2.65 11.04 -11.29
N SER A 125 -1.50 11.04 -10.59
CA SER A 125 -0.32 10.27 -10.97
C SER A 125 0.07 9.21 -9.94
N LEU A 126 0.64 8.11 -10.44
CA LEU A 126 1.31 7.11 -9.62
C LEU A 126 2.72 7.62 -9.26
N ALA A 127 2.79 8.67 -8.44
CA ALA A 127 4.07 9.09 -7.88
C ALA A 127 4.42 8.14 -6.72
N LYS A 128 5.46 7.33 -6.87
CA LYS A 128 6.13 6.67 -5.74
C LYS A 128 7.24 7.61 -5.29
N GLN A 129 7.09 8.28 -4.15
CA GLN A 129 8.24 8.97 -3.57
C GLN A 129 9.31 7.92 -3.24
N ARG A 130 10.58 8.22 -3.58
CA ARG A 130 11.71 7.33 -3.30
C ARG A 130 11.74 7.04 -1.79
N GLY A 131 11.53 5.77 -1.42
CA GLY A 131 11.47 5.32 -0.03
C GLY A 131 10.08 4.87 0.46
N SER A 132 9.00 5.12 -0.29
CA SER A 132 7.66 4.66 0.11
C SER A 132 7.47 3.17 -0.15
N THR A 133 6.92 2.47 0.85
CA THR A 133 6.69 1.00 0.86
C THR A 133 5.35 0.59 0.25
N CYS A 134 4.42 1.53 0.01
CA CYS A 134 3.11 1.25 -0.56
C CYS A 134 3.16 1.01 -2.09
N CYS A 135 2.30 0.11 -2.57
CA CYS A 135 2.00 -0.11 -4.00
C CYS A 135 3.21 -0.46 -4.90
N ALA A 136 4.20 -1.20 -4.39
CA ALA A 136 5.30 -1.68 -5.22
C ALA A 136 4.81 -2.67 -6.29
N GLY A 137 4.80 -2.22 -7.56
CA GLY A 137 4.59 -3.08 -8.73
C GLY A 137 5.78 -4.02 -8.95
N ALA A 138 5.55 -5.16 -9.62
CA ALA A 138 6.57 -6.18 -9.90
C ALA A 138 7.67 -5.74 -10.89
N ALA A 139 7.69 -4.47 -11.33
CA ALA A 139 8.51 -4.01 -12.45
C ALA A 139 9.88 -3.41 -12.09
N GLU A 140 10.34 -3.49 -10.83
CA GLU A 140 11.65 -2.94 -10.42
C GLU A 140 12.61 -4.00 -9.85
N ALA A 141 12.59 -5.22 -10.39
CA ALA A 141 13.56 -6.26 -10.06
C ALA A 141 14.37 -6.71 -11.28
N ASP A 142 14.82 -5.79 -12.14
CA ASP A 142 15.91 -6.14 -13.07
C ASP A 142 16.64 -4.92 -13.66
N THR A 143 17.59 -4.33 -12.92
CA THR A 143 18.78 -3.69 -13.51
C THR A 143 19.92 -3.71 -12.51
N ALA A 144 20.45 -4.90 -12.23
CA ALA A 144 21.82 -5.04 -11.75
C ALA A 144 22.58 -5.92 -12.75
N ALA A 145 22.71 -5.41 -13.98
CA ALA A 145 23.63 -5.96 -14.96
C ALA A 145 25.05 -5.82 -14.40
N LYS A 146 25.58 -6.94 -13.90
CA LYS A 146 26.95 -7.11 -13.47
C LYS A 146 27.83 -7.09 -14.72
N GLU A 147 28.60 -6.02 -14.92
CA GLU A 147 29.61 -5.95 -15.98
C GLU A 147 30.66 -7.07 -15.78
N PRO A 148 31.13 -7.72 -16.87
CA PRO A 148 32.22 -8.67 -16.77
C PRO A 148 33.55 -7.93 -16.61
N SER A 149 34.23 -8.19 -15.50
CA SER A 149 35.62 -7.78 -15.28
C SER A 149 36.51 -8.43 -16.33
N VAL A 150 37.09 -7.61 -17.21
CA VAL A 150 38.16 -8.01 -18.13
C VAL A 150 39.46 -8.07 -17.32
N ALA A 151 40.01 -9.27 -17.15
CA ALA A 151 41.32 -9.47 -16.58
C ALA A 151 42.40 -8.92 -17.53
N GLY A 152 43.01 -7.80 -17.16
CA GLY A 152 44.25 -7.31 -17.75
C GLY A 152 45.45 -7.97 -17.07
N GLY A 153 46.25 -8.70 -17.85
CA GLY A 153 47.58 -9.13 -17.43
C GLY A 153 48.63 -8.04 -17.70
N CYS A 154 49.55 -7.84 -16.74
CA CYS A 154 50.99 -7.64 -16.96
C CYS A 154 51.71 -7.45 -15.62
N CYS A 155 52.56 -8.42 -15.26
CA CYS A 155 53.99 -8.31 -14.90
C CYS A 155 54.53 -9.72 -14.68
#